data_AF-K6UIU5-F1
#
_entry.id   AF-K6UIU5-F1
#
_cell.length_a   1.000
_cell.length_b   1.000
_cell.length_c   1.000
_cell.angle_alpha   90.00
_cell.angle_beta   90.00
_cell.angle_gamma   90.00
#
_symmetry.space_group_name_H-M   'P 1'
#
loop_
_entity.id
_entity.type
_entity.pdbx_description
1 polymer ?
#
loop_
_entity_poly.entity_id
_entity_poly.type
_entity_poly.pdbx_seq_one_letter_code
_entity_poly.pdbx_strand_id
1 'polypeptide(L)'
;MTLVAIQKTIEEIKDITIDEETYFNMTQVECIDPFHFDDDLVMWAKSLLKENRNLRRIRYNLVPKVISENEFWMRYFSAIKLIVTRNAFEGKQGDVA
;
A
#
# COMPACT_ATOMS: atom_id res chain seq x y z
N MET A 1 -18.55 2.29 -4.69
CA MET A 1 -17.78 2.94 -3.61
C MET A 1 -18.24 4.39 -3.52
N THR A 2 -18.55 4.89 -2.32
CA THR A 2 -18.99 6.29 -2.14
C THR A 2 -17.79 7.23 -2.10
N LEU A 3 -18.00 8.54 -2.32
CA LEU A 3 -16.92 9.54 -2.20
C LEU A 3 -16.24 9.49 -0.82
N VAL A 4 -17.02 9.28 0.24
CA VAL A 4 -16.52 9.12 1.61
C VAL A 4 -15.61 7.89 1.74
N ALA A 5 -16.00 6.76 1.14
CA ALA A 5 -15.18 5.55 1.15
C ALA A 5 -13.89 5.73 0.33
N ILE A 6 -13.91 6.49 -0.76
CA ILE A 6 -12.71 6.84 -1.53
C ILE A 6 -11.77 7.69 -0.67
N GLN A 7 -12.28 8.73 0.00
CA GLN A 7 -11.48 9.59 0.88
C GLN A 7 -10.86 8.79 2.03
N LYS A 8 -11.65 7.95 2.71
CA LYS A 8 -11.17 7.02 3.76
C LYS A 8 -10.04 6.14 3.24
N THR A 9 -10.22 5.54 2.06
CA THR A 9 -9.22 4.67 1.42
C THR A 9 -7.92 5.42 1.15
N ILE A 10 -8.00 6.66 0.66
CA ILE A 10 -6.81 7.48 0.38
C ILE A 10 -6.05 7.81 1.67
N GLU A 11 -6.74 8.20 2.74
CA GLU A 11 -6.06 8.51 4.01
C GLU A 11 -5.41 7.26 4.63
N GLU A 12 -6.09 6.12 4.64
CA GLU A 12 -5.50 4.86 5.14
C GLU A 12 -4.25 4.44 4.33
N ILE A 13 -4.24 4.66 3.01
CA ILE A 13 -3.05 4.37 2.18
C ILE A 13 -1.90 5.32 2.52
N LYS A 14 -2.19 6.59 2.85
CA LYS A 14 -1.15 7.54 3.28
C LYS A 14 -0.54 7.13 4.62
N ASP A 15 -1.37 6.64 5.54
CA ASP A 15 -0.95 6.24 6.88
C ASP A 15 0.11 5.14 6.87
N ILE A 16 0.08 4.22 5.89
CA ILE A 16 1.11 3.20 5.67
C ILE A 16 2.52 3.80 5.68
N THR A 17 2.66 5.05 5.25
CA THR A 17 3.95 5.67 4.97
C THR A 17 4.41 6.69 6.02
N ILE A 18 3.70 6.85 7.15
CA ILE A 18 4.05 7.84 8.19
C ILE A 18 5.51 7.68 8.64
N ASP A 19 5.90 6.46 8.98
CA ASP A 19 7.26 6.08 9.38
C ASP A 19 7.53 4.59 9.10
N GLU A 20 8.76 4.18 9.35
CA GLU A 20 9.26 2.84 9.09
C GLU A 20 8.57 1.76 9.94
N GLU A 21 8.26 2.05 11.21
CA GLU A 21 7.58 1.11 12.11
C GLU A 21 6.14 0.89 11.67
N THR A 22 5.43 2.00 11.40
CA THR A 22 4.06 1.99 10.87
C THR A 22 4.00 1.22 9.55
N TYR A 23 4.97 1.41 8.66
CA TYR A 23 5.05 0.67 7.42
C TYR A 23 5.09 -0.85 7.65
N PHE A 24 5.95 -1.34 8.55
CA PHE A 24 6.01 -2.77 8.84
C PHE A 24 4.73 -3.28 9.51
N ASN A 25 4.15 -2.51 10.42
CA ASN A 25 2.92 -2.90 11.12
C ASN A 25 1.73 -2.98 10.16
N MET A 26 1.55 -1.99 9.28
CA MET A 26 0.42 -1.95 8.35
C MET A 26 0.59 -2.85 7.12
N THR A 27 1.81 -3.29 6.81
CA THR A 27 2.09 -4.20 5.68
C THR A 27 2.29 -5.66 6.11
N GLN A 28 2.04 -6.00 7.37
CA GLN A 28 1.93 -7.39 7.85
C GLN A 28 0.60 -8.01 7.40
N VAL A 29 0.49 -8.24 6.09
CA VAL A 29 -0.71 -8.79 5.43
C VAL A 29 -0.33 -9.92 4.50
N GLU A 30 -1.33 -10.68 4.05
CA GLU A 30 -1.13 -11.69 3.02
C GLU A 30 -0.58 -11.04 1.74
N CYS A 31 0.54 -11.55 1.26
CA CYS A 31 1.24 -10.99 0.11
C CYS A 31 0.52 -11.38 -1.19
N ILE A 32 0.57 -10.48 -2.17
CA ILE A 32 0.21 -10.79 -3.55
C ILE A 32 1.25 -11.79 -4.08
N ASP A 33 0.81 -12.96 -4.52
CA ASP A 33 1.65 -14.02 -5.08
C ASP A 33 0.99 -14.58 -6.35
N PRO A 34 1.70 -14.70 -7.49
CA PRO A 34 3.08 -14.25 -7.74
C PRO A 34 3.24 -12.73 -7.86
N PHE A 35 4.27 -12.18 -7.20
CA PHE A 35 4.69 -10.78 -7.32
C PHE A 35 6.16 -10.66 -7.73
N HIS A 36 6.40 -9.90 -8.80
CA HIS A 36 7.73 -9.53 -9.27
C HIS A 36 7.76 -8.05 -9.58
N PHE A 37 8.71 -7.33 -8.98
CA PHE A 37 8.90 -5.91 -9.25
C PHE A 37 9.58 -5.70 -10.60
N ASP A 38 8.78 -5.52 -11.65
CA ASP A 38 9.16 -5.40 -13.06
C ASP A 38 9.01 -3.98 -13.62
N ASP A 39 9.28 -3.79 -14.91
CA ASP A 39 9.32 -2.48 -15.56
C ASP A 39 7.99 -1.71 -15.48
N ASP A 40 6.85 -2.41 -15.56
CA ASP A 40 5.52 -1.81 -15.44
C ASP A 40 5.33 -1.26 -14.03
N LEU A 41 5.64 -2.06 -13.01
CA LEU A 41 5.55 -1.63 -11.61
C LEU A 41 6.58 -0.54 -11.28
N VAL A 42 7.76 -0.54 -11.90
CA VAL A 42 8.77 0.51 -11.75
C VAL A 42 8.23 1.86 -12.23
N MET A 43 7.48 1.90 -13.33
CA MET A 43 6.86 3.15 -13.83
C MET A 43 5.86 3.72 -12.81
N TRP A 44 5.01 2.87 -12.24
CA TRP A 44 4.06 3.27 -11.20
C TRP A 44 4.76 3.69 -9.91
N ALA A 45 5.75 2.92 -9.45
CA ALA A 45 6.56 3.22 -8.28
C ALA A 45 7.25 4.60 -8.40
N LYS A 46 7.87 4.92 -9.54
CA LYS A 46 8.47 6.24 -9.79
C LYS A 46 7.46 7.37 -9.63
N SER A 47 6.25 7.18 -10.15
CA SER A 47 5.17 8.17 -10.04
C SER A 47 4.72 8.34 -8.58
N LEU A 48 4.51 7.23 -7.86
CA LEU A 48 4.15 7.26 -6.45
C LEU A 48 5.22 7.93 -5.58
N LEU A 49 6.50 7.66 -5.81
CA LEU A 49 7.61 8.28 -5.09
C LEU A 49 7.77 9.79 -5.38
N LYS A 50 7.28 10.25 -6.54
CA LYS A 50 7.27 11.68 -6.89
C LYS A 50 6.21 12.41 -6.07
N GLU A 51 5.01 11.86 -5.99
CA GLU A 51 3.85 12.46 -5.33
C GLU A 51 3.86 12.27 -3.80
N ASN A 52 4.29 11.11 -3.31
CA ASN A 52 4.34 10.80 -1.88
C ASN A 52 5.78 10.91 -1.33
N ARG A 53 6.05 12.06 -0.69
CA ARG A 53 7.36 12.34 -0.05
C ARG A 53 7.70 11.35 1.06
N ASN A 54 6.70 10.90 1.81
CA ASN A 54 6.89 9.97 2.92
C ASN A 54 7.26 8.58 2.41
N LEU A 55 6.55 8.09 1.38
CA LEU A 55 6.90 6.83 0.70
C LEU A 55 8.35 6.84 0.19
N ARG A 56 8.78 7.97 -0.40
CA ARG A 56 10.16 8.13 -0.84
C ARG A 56 11.18 8.11 0.30
N ARG A 57 10.86 8.78 1.42
CA ARG A 57 11.69 8.80 2.64
C ARG A 57 11.87 7.39 3.20
N ILE A 58 10.78 6.68 3.47
CA ILE A 58 10.83 5.34 4.06
C ILE A 58 11.53 4.35 3.12
N ARG A 59 11.28 4.41 1.80
CA ARG A 59 11.97 3.55 0.83
C ARG A 59 13.47 3.75 0.89
N TYR A 60 13.94 5.00 0.92
CA TYR A 60 15.36 5.32 1.00
C TYR A 60 16.01 4.79 2.30
N ASN A 61 15.26 4.78 3.39
CA ASN A 61 15.74 4.29 4.68
C ASN A 61 15.73 2.75 4.77
N LEU A 62 14.75 2.09 4.17
CA LEU A 62 14.55 0.65 4.25
C LEU A 62 15.28 -0.13 3.14
N VAL A 63 15.46 0.44 1.95
CA VAL A 63 15.99 -0.27 0.79
C VAL A 63 17.35 0.28 0.37
N PRO A 64 18.39 -0.56 0.17
CA PRO A 64 18.41 -2.02 0.40
C PRO A 64 18.79 -2.42 1.84
N LYS A 65 18.80 -1.47 2.78
CA LYS A 65 19.42 -1.63 4.11
C LYS A 65 18.75 -2.66 5.01
N VAL A 66 17.43 -2.78 4.90
CA VAL A 66 16.56 -3.60 5.76
C VAL A 66 15.84 -4.66 4.93
N ILE A 67 15.28 -4.27 3.78
CA ILE A 67 14.57 -5.17 2.85
C ILE A 67 14.92 -4.84 1.40
N SER A 68 14.64 -5.80 0.49
CA SER A 68 14.85 -5.60 -0.95
C SER A 68 13.79 -4.70 -1.59
N GLU A 69 14.07 -4.15 -2.79
CA GLU A 69 13.03 -3.44 -3.58
C GLU A 69 11.80 -4.32 -3.81
N ASN A 70 12.01 -5.59 -4.19
CA ASN A 70 10.92 -6.51 -4.47
C ASN A 70 10.03 -6.71 -3.23
N GLU A 71 10.64 -6.94 -2.08
CA GLU A 71 9.91 -7.10 -0.83
C GLU A 71 9.19 -5.81 -0.40
N PHE A 72 9.83 -4.65 -0.52
CA PHE A 72 9.22 -3.36 -0.21
C PHE A 72 7.96 -3.10 -1.06
N TRP A 73 8.06 -3.29 -2.38
CA TRP A 73 6.90 -3.05 -3.24
C TRP A 73 5.83 -4.13 -3.09
N MET A 74 6.20 -5.39 -2.89
CA MET A 74 5.26 -6.47 -2.62
C MET A 74 4.41 -6.16 -1.38
N ARG A 75 5.06 -5.81 -0.26
CA ARG A 75 4.40 -5.45 1.01
C ARG A 75 3.47 -4.25 0.83
N TYR A 76 3.98 -3.18 0.20
CA TYR A 76 3.22 -1.95 0.00
C TYR A 76 1.99 -2.16 -0.88
N PHE A 77 2.12 -2.82 -2.02
CA PHE A 77 1.00 -3.08 -2.92
C PHE A 77 0.01 -4.09 -2.34
N SER A 78 0.46 -5.06 -1.53
CA SER A 78 -0.42 -5.99 -0.83
C SER A 78 -1.31 -5.26 0.19
N ALA A 79 -0.74 -4.33 0.97
CA ALA A 79 -1.50 -3.51 1.89
C ALA A 79 -2.53 -2.61 1.17
N ILE A 80 -2.14 -1.97 0.07
CA ILE A 80 -3.06 -1.19 -0.77
C ILE A 80 -4.21 -2.07 -1.27
N LYS A 81 -3.92 -3.26 -1.82
CA LYS A 81 -4.94 -4.19 -2.30
C LYS A 81 -5.93 -4.54 -1.19
N LEU A 82 -5.45 -4.83 0.01
CA LEU A 82 -6.30 -5.14 1.15
C LEU A 82 -7.19 -3.97 1.53
N ILE A 83 -6.62 -2.77 1.71
CA ILE A 83 -7.35 -1.55 2.08
C ILE A 83 -8.42 -1.22 1.05
N VAL A 84 -8.07 -1.23 -0.24
CA VAL A 84 -9.00 -0.94 -1.34
C VAL A 84 -10.12 -1.98 -1.38
N THR A 85 -9.78 -3.27 -1.28
CA THR A 85 -10.75 -4.37 -1.31
C THR A 85 -11.71 -4.26 -0.13
N ARG A 86 -11.16 -4.13 1.09
CA ARG A 86 -11.95 -3.94 2.32
C ARG A 86 -12.91 -2.78 2.17
N ASN A 87 -12.43 -1.59 1.83
CA ASN A 87 -13.26 -0.39 1.76
C ASN A 87 -14.23 -0.39 0.56
N ALA A 88 -13.93 -1.14 -0.51
CA ALA A 88 -14.85 -1.34 -1.64
C ALA A 88 -16.03 -2.25 -1.28
N PHE A 89 -15.82 -3.24 -0.42
CA PHE A 89 -16.78 -4.29 -0.11
C PHE A 89 -17.41 -4.19 1.30
N GLU A 90 -16.87 -3.38 2.21
CA GLU A 90 -17.47 -3.09 3.54
C GLU A 90 -18.91 -2.57 3.44
N GLY A 91 -19.32 -1.99 2.31
CA GLY A 91 -20.70 -1.57 2.04
C GLY A 91 -21.70 -2.67 1.65
N LYS A 92 -21.33 -3.97 1.65
CA LYS A 92 -22.20 -5.08 1.21
C LYS A 92 -22.71 -6.01 2.32
N GLN A 93 -22.31 -5.82 3.58
CA GLN A 93 -22.71 -6.70 4.70
C GLN A 93 -24.02 -6.28 5.40
N GLY A 94 -24.81 -5.36 4.83
CA GLY A 94 -26.03 -4.83 5.44
C GLY A 94 -27.38 -5.34 4.91
N ASP A 95 -27.43 -6.11 3.82
CA ASP A 95 -28.69 -6.54 3.16
C ASP A 95 -28.93 -8.06 3.26
N VAL A 96 -28.78 -8.62 4.46
CA VAL A 96 -29.33 -9.95 4.76
C VAL A 96 -30.07 -9.88 6.10
N ALA A 97 -31.32 -9.42 6.04
CA ALA A 97 -32.33 -9.60 7.07
C ALA A 97 -33.63 -10.04 6.40
#